data_AF-A0A062HTZ9-F1
#
_entry.id   AF-A0A062HTZ9-F1
#
_cell.length_a   1.000
_cell.length_b   1.000
_cell.length_c   1.000
_cell.angle_alpha   90.00
_cell.angle_beta   90.00
_cell.angle_gamma   90.00
#
_symmetry.space_group_name_H-M   'P 1'
#
loop_
_entity.id
_entity.type
_entity.pdbx_description
1 polymer ?
#
loop_
_entity_poly.entity_id
_entity_poly.type
_entity_poly.pdbx_seq_one_letter_code
_entity_poly.pdbx_strand_id
1 'polypeptide(L)'
;MWSCINPHCNQKEGTALKKWPYGNVYATCEQKCKCESPVLELTFCKECNSPHLLGQLVDANDGIRQLKQVGEVKIDEFSLLTEEDEIEEADINNSSNKLIDYN
;
A
#
# COMPACT_ATOMS: atom_id res chain seq x y z
N MET A 1 5.33 5.13 7.63
CA MET A 1 4.62 5.32 8.91
C MET A 1 3.14 5.45 8.60
N TRP A 2 2.27 4.90 9.44
CA TRP A 2 0.84 4.82 9.16
C TRP A 2 0.02 5.31 10.35
N SER A 3 -1.19 5.77 10.11
CA SER A 3 -2.09 6.21 11.17
C SER A 3 -3.53 5.80 10.89
N CYS A 4 -4.24 5.45 11.96
CA CYS A 4 -5.68 5.23 11.92
C CYS A 4 -6.38 6.51 11.47
N ILE A 5 -7.33 6.42 10.52
CA ILE A 5 -8.05 7.59 10.01
C ILE A 5 -8.96 8.26 11.05
N ASN A 6 -9.38 7.53 12.08
CA ASN A 6 -10.38 7.99 13.04
C ASN A 6 -9.79 9.01 14.04
N PRO A 7 -10.21 10.30 14.03
CA PRO A 7 -9.72 11.31 14.97
C PRO A 7 -10.18 11.05 16.41
N HIS A 8 -11.22 10.24 16.62
CA HIS A 8 -11.73 9.81 17.91
C HIS A 8 -11.29 8.37 18.26
N CYS A 9 -10.17 7.91 17.69
CA CYS A 9 -9.63 6.58 17.96
C CYS A 9 -9.30 6.41 19.45
N ASN A 10 -10.01 5.52 20.14
CA ASN A 10 -9.76 5.19 21.55
C ASN A 10 -8.34 4.65 21.81
N GLN A 11 -7.67 4.09 20.80
CA GLN A 11 -6.30 3.58 20.92
C GLN A 11 -5.26 4.70 21.09
N LYS A 12 -5.61 5.96 20.82
CA LYS A 12 -4.70 7.11 21.04
C LYS A 12 -4.89 7.76 22.41
N GLU A 13 -5.96 7.42 23.14
CA GLU A 13 -6.23 7.98 24.46
C GLU A 13 -5.14 7.61 25.47
N GLY A 14 -4.77 8.55 26.34
CA GLY A 14 -3.70 8.35 27.33
C GLY A 14 -2.28 8.35 26.77
N THR A 15 -2.10 8.54 25.46
CA THR A 15 -0.78 8.60 24.81
C THR A 15 -0.37 10.05 24.48
N ALA A 16 0.88 10.23 24.02
CA ALA A 16 1.37 11.51 23.50
C ALA A 16 0.62 12.00 22.24
N LEU A 17 -0.19 11.14 21.60
CA LEU A 17 -0.95 11.45 20.39
C LEU A 17 -2.24 12.26 20.67
N LYS A 18 -2.45 12.78 21.87
CA LYS A 18 -3.67 13.53 22.22
C LYS A 18 -3.94 14.73 21.29
N LYS A 19 -2.88 15.42 20.83
CA LYS A 19 -2.98 16.55 19.88
C LYS A 19 -2.86 16.12 18.41
N TRP A 20 -2.66 14.83 18.14
CA TRP A 20 -2.55 14.31 16.79
C TRP A 20 -3.93 14.37 16.10
N PRO A 21 -4.02 14.90 14.87
CA PRO A 21 -5.30 15.08 14.18
C PRO A 21 -5.97 13.76 13.79
N TYR A 22 -5.22 12.65 13.70
CA TYR A 22 -5.75 11.32 13.35
C TYR A 22 -5.74 10.37 14.56
N GLY A 23 -5.84 9.07 14.32
CA GLY A 23 -5.86 8.02 15.33
C GLY A 23 -4.47 7.53 15.76
N ASN A 24 -4.39 6.33 16.32
CA ASN A 24 -3.11 5.72 16.71
C ASN A 24 -2.13 5.62 15.51
N VAL A 25 -0.83 5.59 15.80
CA VAL A 25 0.25 5.53 14.80
C VAL A 25 0.93 4.15 14.83
N TYR A 26 1.30 3.65 13.66
CA TYR A 26 1.90 2.33 13.45
C TYR A 26 3.22 2.46 12.69
N ALA A 27 4.21 1.67 13.10
CA ALA A 27 5.51 1.57 12.44
C ALA A 27 5.51 0.60 11.25
N THR A 28 4.49 -0.27 11.15
CA THR A 28 4.26 -1.23 10.08
C THR A 28 2.98 -0.88 9.32
N CYS A 29 2.87 -1.35 8.08
CA CYS A 29 1.65 -1.24 7.30
C CYS A 29 0.59 -2.18 7.89
N GLU A 30 -0.43 -1.59 8.50
CA GLU A 30 -1.61 -2.29 9.01
C GLU A 30 -2.81 -1.93 8.13
N GLN A 31 -3.72 -2.88 7.89
CA GLN A 31 -4.96 -2.57 7.14
C GLN A 31 -6.03 -1.94 8.03
N LYS A 32 -6.08 -2.34 9.31
CA LYS A 32 -7.10 -1.91 10.28
C LYS A 32 -6.50 -1.61 11.63
N CYS A 33 -7.04 -0.58 12.27
CA CYS A 33 -6.76 -0.26 13.67
C CYS A 33 -7.58 -1.19 14.58
N LYS A 34 -7.20 -1.32 15.85
CA LYS A 34 -8.01 -2.01 16.88
C LYS A 34 -9.36 -1.33 17.16
N CYS A 35 -9.57 -0.10 16.66
CA CYS A 35 -10.88 0.56 16.66
C CYS A 35 -11.69 0.31 15.37
N GLU A 36 -11.30 -0.70 14.58
CA GLU A 36 -11.88 -1.11 13.30
C GLU A 36 -11.79 -0.10 12.14
N SER A 37 -11.29 1.10 12.41
CA SER A 37 -11.08 2.11 11.37
C SER A 37 -9.86 1.79 10.51
N PRO A 38 -9.86 2.14 9.21
CA PRO A 38 -8.70 1.94 8.33
C PRO A 38 -7.44 2.61 8.86
N VAL A 39 -6.30 1.95 8.65
CA VAL A 39 -4.98 2.53 8.88
C VAL A 39 -4.38 2.90 7.54
N LEU A 40 -3.98 4.15 7.41
CA LEU A 40 -3.55 4.76 6.16
C LEU A 40 -2.13 5.30 6.23
N GLU A 41 -1.44 5.37 5.11
CA GLU A 41 -0.10 5.91 5.03
C GLU A 41 -0.09 7.40 5.34
N LEU A 42 0.86 7.79 6.19
CA LEU A 42 1.07 9.16 6.57
C LEU A 42 2.02 9.84 5.60
N THR A 43 1.56 10.92 4.99
CA THR A 43 2.37 11.83 4.17
C THR A 43 2.29 13.25 4.72
N PHE A 44 3.10 14.16 4.18
CA PHE A 44 3.12 15.57 4.57
C PHE A 44 3.00 16.46 3.34
N CYS A 45 2.21 17.52 3.45
CA CYS A 45 2.14 18.55 2.42
C CYS A 45 3.52 19.19 2.23
N LYS A 46 3.98 19.31 0.99
CA LYS A 46 5.32 19.86 0.67
C LYS A 46 5.46 21.36 0.96
N GLU A 47 4.34 22.09 1.06
CA GLU A 47 4.34 23.54 1.25
C GLU A 47 4.17 23.93 2.72
N CYS A 48 3.18 23.37 3.41
CA CYS A 48 2.84 23.74 4.79
C CYS A 48 3.24 22.69 5.84
N ASN A 49 3.81 21.56 5.41
CA ASN A 49 4.23 20.44 6.27
C ASN A 49 3.08 19.85 7.12
N SER A 50 1.82 20.06 6.74
CA SER A 50 0.68 19.47 7.44
C SER A 50 0.56 17.98 7.14
N PRO A 51 0.23 17.15 8.13
CA PRO A 51 0.10 15.71 7.95
C PRO A 51 -1.17 15.34 7.19
N HIS A 52 -1.09 14.42 6.25
CA HIS A 52 -2.21 13.92 5.42
C HIS A 52 -2.18 12.39 5.35
N LEU A 53 -3.33 11.77 5.11
CA LEU A 53 -3.45 10.32 4.95
C LEU A 53 -3.73 9.95 3.50
N LEU A 54 -2.95 9.02 2.96
CA LEU A 54 -3.12 8.48 1.61
C LEU A 54 -3.96 7.20 1.66
N GLY A 55 -5.04 7.18 0.89
CA GLY A 55 -5.90 6.00 0.75
C GLY A 55 -6.51 5.92 -0.63
N GLN A 56 -6.91 4.73 -1.03
CA GLN A 56 -7.55 4.44 -2.29
C GLN A 56 -9.00 4.03 -2.06
N LEU A 57 -9.93 4.60 -2.84
CA LEU A 57 -11.29 4.09 -2.90
C LEU A 57 -11.32 2.85 -3.78
N VAL A 58 -11.85 1.75 -3.25
CA VAL A 58 -12.06 0.50 -3.97
C VAL A 58 -13.54 0.14 -3.93
N ASP A 59 -14.06 -0.39 -5.04
CA ASP A 59 -15.41 -0.92 -5.07
C ASP A 59 -15.44 -2.29 -4.34
N ALA A 60 -16.36 -2.46 -3.41
CA ALA A 60 -16.61 -3.75 -2.78
C ALA A 60 -17.72 -4.52 -3.51
N ASN A 61 -17.81 -5.83 -3.25
CA ASN A 61 -18.75 -6.75 -3.93
C ASN A 61 -20.23 -6.37 -3.74
N ASP A 62 -20.54 -5.61 -2.69
CA ASP A 62 -21.87 -5.07 -2.38
C ASP A 62 -22.18 -3.75 -3.10
N GLY A 63 -21.28 -3.27 -3.96
CA GLY A 63 -21.38 -1.98 -4.65
C GLY A 63 -21.02 -0.77 -3.78
N ILE A 64 -20.56 -0.98 -2.54
CA ILE A 64 -20.16 0.10 -1.64
C ILE A 64 -18.67 0.39 -1.83
N ARG A 65 -18.33 1.67 -2.02
CA ARG A 65 -16.93 2.10 -2.05
C ARG A 65 -16.33 2.10 -0.66
N GLN A 66 -15.20 1.42 -0.50
CA GLN A 66 -14.44 1.35 0.74
C GLN A 66 -13.10 2.07 0.57
N LEU A 67 -12.71 2.85 1.56
CA LEU A 67 -11.39 3.45 1.63
C LEU A 67 -10.41 2.41 2.19
N LYS A 68 -9.38 2.07 1.41
CA LYS A 68 -8.32 1.14 1.80
C LYS A 68 -6.95 1.80 1.75
N GLN A 69 -6.01 1.19 2.46
CA GLN A 69 -4.61 1.57 2.38
C GLN A 69 -4.09 1.39 0.96
N VAL A 70 -3.30 2.35 0.48
CA VAL A 70 -2.54 2.19 -0.77
C VAL A 70 -1.50 1.11 -0.51
N GLY A 71 -1.71 -0.08 -1.08
CA GLY A 71 -0.67 -1.10 -1.10
C GLY A 71 0.39 -0.68 -2.09
N GLU A 72 1.67 -0.77 -1.70
CA GLU A 72 2.67 -1.09 -2.72
C GLU A 72 2.23 -2.43 -3.32
N VAL A 73 2.04 -2.48 -4.64
CA VAL A 73 2.01 -3.76 -5.34
C VAL A 73 3.40 -4.34 -5.12
N LYS A 74 3.56 -5.14 -4.07
CA LYS A 74 4.72 -5.98 -3.90
C LYS A 74 4.62 -7.05 -4.97
N ILE A 75 5.14 -6.74 -6.15
CA ILE A 75 5.62 -7.78 -7.05
C ILE A 75 6.72 -8.47 -6.25
N ASP A 76 6.46 -9.69 -5.83
CA ASP A 76 7.44 -10.48 -5.13
C ASP A 76 8.60 -10.74 -6.09
N GLU A 77 9.75 -10.12 -5.84
CA GLU A 77 10.96 -10.26 -6.65
C GLU A 77 11.52 -11.70 -6.66
N PHE A 78 10.95 -12.59 -5.85
CA PHE A 78 11.24 -14.03 -5.84
C PHE A 78 10.13 -14.90 -6.43
N SER A 79 9.02 -14.32 -6.89
CA SER A 79 7.96 -15.07 -7.54
C SER A 79 8.44 -15.55 -8.91
N LEU A 80 8.30 -16.85 -9.16
CA LEU A 80 8.57 -17.46 -10.45
C LEU A 80 7.63 -16.81 -11.48
N LEU A 81 8.21 -16.06 -12.42
CA LEU A 81 7.52 -15.62 -13.62
C LEU A 81 7.02 -16.87 -14.34
N THR A 82 5.70 -16.95 -14.53
CA THR A 82 5.11 -18.01 -15.34
C THR A 82 5.19 -17.59 -16.81
N GLU A 83 5.13 -18.55 -17.74
CA GLU A 83 5.19 -18.28 -19.19
C GLU A 83 4.06 -17.33 -19.68
N GLU A 84 3.06 -17.06 -18.83
CA GLU A 84 1.94 -16.14 -19.06
C GLU A 84 2.26 -14.68 -18.66
N ASP A 85 3.36 -14.44 -17.94
CA ASP A 85 3.77 -13.12 -17.43
C ASP A 85 4.72 -12.35 -18.38
N GLU A 86 5.05 -12.92 -19.55
CA GLU A 86 5.85 -12.26 -20.60
C GLU A 86 5.04 -11.16 -21.31
N ILE A 87 4.99 -9.97 -20.72
CA ILE A 87 4.56 -8.75 -21.43
C ILE A 87 5.77 -8.18 -22.16
N GLU A 88 5.73 -8.29 -23.49
CA GLU A 88 6.71 -7.89 -24.52
C GLU A 88 7.59 -6.67 -24.15
N GLU A 89 8.87 -6.93 -23.82
CA GLU A 89 9.92 -5.90 -23.91
C GLU A 89 10.30 -5.71 -25.38
N ALA A 90 9.78 -4.63 -25.98
CA ALA A 90 10.14 -4.21 -27.32
C ALA A 90 11.65 -3.87 -27.43
N ASP A 91 12.31 -4.61 -28.33
CA ASP A 91 13.51 -4.28 -29.11
C ASP A 91 14.77 -3.74 -28.39
N ILE A 92 15.68 -4.66 -28.01
CA ILE A 92 17.14 -4.42 -28.11
C ILE A 92 17.83 -5.62 -28.80
N ASN A 93 17.81 -5.56 -30.12
CA ASN A 93 18.87 -5.93 -31.07
C ASN A 93 19.98 -6.93 -30.66
N ASN A 94 19.96 -8.08 -31.36
CA ASN A 94 21.09 -8.71 -32.05
C ASN A 94 22.24 -9.30 -31.20
N SER A 95 22.22 -10.62 -31.00
CA SER A 95 23.15 -11.56 -31.67
C SER A 95 23.27 -12.89 -30.93
N SER A 96 23.09 -13.97 -31.69
CA SER A 96 23.85 -15.22 -31.59
C SER A 96 23.61 -16.24 -30.46
N ASN A 97 22.95 -17.32 -30.88
CA ASN A 97 23.37 -18.73 -30.77
C ASN A 97 22.70 -19.68 -29.75
N LYS A 98 21.96 -20.61 -30.38
CA LYS A 98 21.93 -22.08 -30.19
C LYS A 98 21.04 -22.68 -29.09
N LEU A 99 19.87 -23.12 -29.58
CA LEU A 99 19.22 -24.42 -29.39
C LEU A 99 19.98 -25.43 -28.51
N ILE A 100 19.30 -25.87 -27.45
CA ILE A 100 19.51 -27.19 -26.88
C ILE A 100 18.12 -27.81 -26.66
N ASP A 101 17.77 -28.78 -27.51
CA ASP A 101 16.65 -29.69 -27.29
C ASP A 101 17.03 -30.68 -26.18
N TYR A 102 16.12 -30.94 -25.24
CA TYR A 102 16.21 -32.10 -24.35
C TYR A 102 14.91 -32.92 -24.42
N ASN A 103 15.08 -34.17 -24.85
CA ASN A 103 14.19 -35.30 -24.61
C ASN A 103 14.04 -35.59 -23.12
#